data_AF-A0A7W0N1H4-F1
#
_entry.id   AF-A0A7W0N1H4-F1
#
_cell.length_a   1.000
_cell.length_b   1.000
_cell.length_c   1.000
_cell.angle_alpha   90.00
_cell.angle_beta   90.00
_cell.angle_gamma   90.00
#
_symmetry.space_group_name_H-M   'P 1'
#
loop_
_entity.id
_entity.type
_entity.pdbx_description
1 polymer ?
#
loop_
_entity_poly.entity_id
_entity_poly.type
_entity_poly.pdbx_seq_one_letter_code
_entity_poly.pdbx_strand_id
1 'polypeptide(L)' 'TFSDARAGDIILYEDAYRNIALAINRGSAAKMFTVAPGGEVAISLD' A
#
# COMPACT_ATOMS: atom_id res chain seq x y z
N THR A 1 11.17 8.04 0.27
CA THR A 1 9.93 8.39 1.00
C THR A 1 8.79 8.54 -0.01
N PHE A 2 7.56 8.84 0.40
CA PHE A 2 6.44 9.10 -0.54
C PHE A 2 6.78 10.12 -1.65
N SER A 3 7.70 11.06 -1.37
CA SER A 3 8.17 12.09 -2.28
C SER A 3 8.96 11.58 -3.48
N ASP A 4 9.58 10.40 -3.36
CA ASP A 4 10.42 9.82 -4.42
C ASP A 4 9.61 8.96 -5.39
N ALA A 5 8.38 8.60 -5.01
CA ALA A 5 7.47 7.79 -5.79
C ALA A 5 6.65 8.65 -6.76
N ARG A 6 6.31 8.10 -7.93
CA ARG A 6 5.37 8.72 -8.87
C ARG A 6 3.94 8.52 -8.39
N ALA A 7 3.01 9.35 -8.86
CA ALA A 7 1.59 9.14 -8.58
C ALA A 7 1.15 7.80 -9.19
N GLY A 8 0.45 6.98 -8.39
CA GLY A 8 0.06 5.63 -8.79
C GLY A 8 1.04 4.52 -8.40
N ASP A 9 2.26 4.85 -7.99
CA ASP A 9 3.22 3.83 -7.52
C ASP A 9 2.72 3.16 -6.23
N ILE A 10 2.99 1.86 -6.14
CA ILE A 10 2.75 1.06 -4.94
C ILE A 10 3.88 1.33 -3.94
N ILE A 11 3.52 1.59 -2.69
CA ILE A 11 4.45 1.83 -1.59
C ILE A 11 4.15 0.84 -0.47
N LEU A 12 5.15 0.04 -0.10
CA LEU A 12 5.15 -0.81 1.09
C LEU A 12 6.01 -0.14 2.17
N TYR A 13 5.46 0.05 3.37
CA TYR A 13 6.15 0.73 4.46
C TYR A 13 5.60 0.33 5.83
N GLU A 14 6.30 0.69 6.89
CA GLU A 14 5.80 0.57 8.27
C GLU A 14 5.08 1.87 8.68
N ASP A 15 3.83 1.77 9.14
CA ASP A 15 3.05 2.94 9.57
C ASP A 15 3.44 3.42 10.99
N ALA A 16 2.84 4.53 11.44
CA ALA A 16 3.11 5.10 12.76
C ALA A 16 2.69 4.19 13.94
N TYR A 17 1.91 3.15 13.67
CA TYR A 17 1.47 2.14 14.63
C TYR A 17 2.29 0.84 14.56
N ARG A 18 3.34 0.82 13.73
CA ARG A 18 4.21 -0.35 13.47
C ARG A 18 3.52 -1.50 12.74
N ASN A 19 2.50 -1.19 11.95
CA ASN A 19 1.93 -2.17 11.03
C ASN A 19 2.65 -2.09 9.68
N ILE A 20 2.72 -3.23 8.99
CA ILE A 20 3.05 -3.22 7.56
C ILE A 20 1.83 -2.68 6.80
N ALA A 21 2.03 -1.59 6.07
CA ALA A 21 1.00 -0.88 5.35
C ALA A 21 1.32 -0.78 3.85
N LEU A 22 0.26 -0.84 3.05
CA LEU A 22 0.32 -0.70 1.60
C LEU A 22 -0.42 0.57 1.18
N ALA A 23 0.24 1.42 0.41
CA ALA A 23 -0.33 2.65 -0.12
C ALA A 23 -0.14 2.75 -1.63
N ILE A 24 -1.00 3.55 -2.26
CA ILE A 24 -0.82 4.05 -3.63
C ILE A 24 -0.51 5.53 -3.51
N ASN A 25 0.63 5.96 -4.05
CA ASN A 25 1.00 7.36 -3.95
C ASN A 25 -0.05 8.25 -4.63
N ARG A 26 -0.60 9.21 -3.89
CA ARG A 26 -1.72 10.06 -4.32
C ARG A 26 -2.94 9.26 -4.81
N GLY A 27 -3.19 8.08 -4.22
CA GLY A 27 -4.27 7.18 -4.60
C GLY A 27 -4.85 6.39 -3.43
N SER A 28 -5.60 5.32 -3.74
CA SER A 28 -6.25 4.44 -2.75
C SER A 28 -5.91 2.98 -3.04
N ALA A 29 -5.16 2.35 -2.13
CA ALA A 29 -4.84 0.92 -2.20
C ALA A 29 -6.11 0.06 -2.11
N ALA A 30 -7.04 0.41 -1.22
CA ALA A 30 -8.31 -0.30 -1.07
C ALA A 30 -9.11 -0.36 -2.39
N LYS A 31 -9.16 0.74 -3.15
CA LYS A 31 -9.80 0.76 -4.47
C LYS A 31 -9.00 -0.01 -5.52
N MET A 32 -7.68 0.12 -5.52
CA MET A 32 -6.84 -0.51 -6.55
C MET A 32 -6.83 -2.04 -6.43
N PHE A 33 -6.78 -2.55 -5.21
CA PHE A 33 -6.79 -4.00 -4.95
C PHE A 33 -8.21 -4.55 -4.70
N THR A 34 -9.23 -3.69 -4.71
CA THR A 34 -10.62 -4.07 -4.40
C THR A 34 -10.73 -4.83 -3.07
N VAL A 35 -10.06 -4.31 -2.04
CA VAL A 35 -10.02 -4.92 -0.69
C VAL A 35 -10.77 -4.07 0.33
N ALA A 36 -11.30 -4.75 1.35
CA ALA A 36 -11.98 -4.16 2.50
C ALA A 36 -11.35 -4.67 3.81
N PRO A 37 -11.65 -4.07 4.98
CA PRO A 37 -11.18 -4.59 6.25
C PRO A 37 -11.52 -6.08 6.43
N GLY A 38 -10.52 -6.87 6.82
CA GLY A 38 -10.62 -8.34 6.89
C GLY A 38 -10.30 -9.07 5.58
N GLY A 39 -10.12 -8.36 4.47
CA GLY A 39 -9.63 -8.92 3.21
C GLY A 39 -8.14 -9.24 3.26
N GLU A 40 -7.74 -10.24 2.48
CA GLU A 40 -6.34 -10.71 2.40
C GLU A 40 -5.56 -10.01 1.29
N VAL A 41 -4.30 -9.69 1.56
CA VAL A 41 -3.33 -9.18 0.59
C VAL A 41 -2.05 -10.00 0.73
N ALA A 42 -1.58 -10.59 -0.37
CA ALA A 42 -0.33 -11.33 -0.43
C ALA A 42 0.77 -10.51 -1.10
N ILE A 43 1.98 -10.59 -0.55
CA ILE A 43 3.19 -9.96 -1.10
C ILE A 43 4.15 -11.09 -1.46
N SER A 44 4.64 -11.08 -2.70
CA SER A 44 5.64 -12.03 -3.20
C SER A 44 6.83 -11.27 -3.77
N LEU A 45 8.02 -11.85 -3.64
CA LEU A 45 9.31 -11.27 -4.06
C LEU A 45 10.03 -12.15 -5.08
N ASP A 46 9.28 -13.00 -5.77
CA ASP A 46 9.77 -13.90 -6.82
C ASP A 46 10.39 -13.16 -8.02
#